data_AF-A0A6S7IZI7-F1
#
_entry.id   AF-A0A6S7IZI7-F1
#
_cell.length_a   1.000
_cell.length_b   1.000
_cell.length_c   1.000
_cell.angle_alpha   90.00
_cell.angle_beta   90.00
_cell.angle_gamma   90.00
#
_symmetry.space_group_name_H-M   'P 1'
#
loop_
_entity.id
_entity.type
_entity.pdbx_description
1 polymer ?
#
loop_
_entity_poly.entity_id
_entity_poly.type
_entity_poly.pdbx_seq_one_letter_code
_entity_poly.pdbx_strand_id
1 'polypeptide(L)'
;MAVRKKDGGPDWKLYESPSVCEQFEPVRQYLLKNCKKYVQAEPPTNKGLANLTGQLLQFQEDNFGINGNKRLLCKLPVKLFLDYSSGGSLCHILATVFKTKTEQGWRRFDFQSPSRMDRNVELFLNIEKSLKEGKFLTVPNVYLMPEIESKVMAKLKDILKKHNGSIAEDKESATHVVYPIPPPSQD
;
A
#
# COMPACT_ATOMS: atom_id res chain seq x y z
N MET A 1 26.82 11.14 6.35
CA MET A 1 26.18 9.97 5.72
C MET A 1 24.73 9.95 6.16
N ALA A 2 23.77 10.08 5.24
CA ALA A 2 22.35 9.95 5.58
C ALA A 2 22.12 8.51 6.09
N VAL A 3 21.80 8.38 7.38
CA VAL A 3 21.43 7.09 7.97
C VAL A 3 20.20 6.61 7.22
N ARG A 4 20.35 5.55 6.42
CA ARG A 4 19.21 4.88 5.77
C ARG A 4 18.22 4.52 6.87
N LYS A 5 16.97 5.00 6.77
CA LYS A 5 15.91 4.57 7.68
C LYS A 5 15.84 3.04 7.64
N LYS A 6 15.89 2.44 8.83
CA LYS A 6 15.83 0.98 9.02
C LYS A 6 14.40 0.44 8.94
N ASP A 7 13.41 1.33 8.85
CA ASP A 7 11.99 1.02 8.78
C ASP A 7 11.34 1.64 7.55
N GLY A 8 10.24 1.04 7.10
CA GLY A 8 9.37 1.59 6.05
C GLY A 8 8.35 2.58 6.58
N GLY A 9 8.54 3.10 7.80
CA GLY A 9 7.59 3.99 8.49
C GLY A 9 7.58 5.41 7.93
N PRO A 10 6.53 6.19 8.20
CA PRO A 10 6.43 7.57 7.75
C PRO A 10 7.49 8.46 8.40
N ASP A 11 7.92 9.51 7.69
CA ASP A 11 8.62 10.61 8.31
C ASP A 11 7.63 11.61 8.88
N TRP A 12 7.34 11.53 10.17
CA TRP A 12 6.35 12.41 10.79
C TRP A 12 6.69 13.90 10.66
N LYS A 13 7.97 14.27 10.73
CA LYS A 13 8.40 15.66 10.52
C LYS A 13 8.09 16.13 9.10
N LEU A 14 8.26 15.24 8.12
CA LEU A 14 7.91 15.51 6.73
C LEU A 14 6.40 15.71 6.55
N TYR A 15 5.57 14.80 7.09
CA TYR A 15 4.11 14.87 6.97
C TYR A 15 3.47 16.02 7.79
N GLU A 16 4.19 16.56 8.76
CA GLU A 16 3.81 17.77 9.49
C GLU A 16 4.30 19.07 8.83
N SER A 17 5.22 18.97 7.86
CA SER A 17 5.79 20.14 7.20
C SER A 17 4.78 20.86 6.31
N PRO A 18 4.77 22.21 6.28
CA PRO A 18 3.87 22.98 5.42
C PRO A 18 4.01 22.63 3.93
N SER A 19 5.25 22.49 3.44
CA SER A 19 5.54 22.17 2.03
C SER A 19 4.98 20.83 1.57
N VAL A 20 4.87 19.84 2.47
CA VAL A 20 4.25 18.56 2.14
C VAL A 20 2.75 18.64 2.27
N CYS A 21 2.24 19.35 3.27
CA CYS A 21 0.80 19.59 3.37
C CYS A 21 0.27 20.26 2.10
N GLU A 22 0.97 21.26 1.54
CA GLU A 22 0.57 21.93 0.30
C GLU A 22 0.44 20.97 -0.91
N GLN A 23 1.25 19.91 -0.98
CA GLN A 23 1.15 18.90 -2.04
C GLN A 23 -0.17 18.12 -2.00
N PHE A 24 -0.90 18.11 -0.88
CA PHE A 24 -2.22 17.47 -0.79
C PHE A 24 -3.35 18.28 -1.42
N GLU A 25 -3.11 19.50 -1.90
CA GLU A 25 -4.16 20.33 -2.47
C GLU A 25 -4.91 19.67 -3.65
N PRO A 26 -4.25 19.08 -4.67
CA PRO A 26 -4.97 18.41 -5.76
C PRO A 26 -5.79 17.21 -5.27
N VAL A 27 -5.29 16.51 -4.25
CA VAL A 27 -5.97 15.38 -3.62
C VAL A 27 -7.21 15.84 -2.87
N ARG A 28 -7.11 16.93 -2.10
CA ARG A 28 -8.24 17.56 -1.41
C ARG A 28 -9.32 17.96 -2.40
N GLN A 29 -8.96 18.63 -3.48
CA GLN A 29 -9.91 19.05 -4.52
C GLN A 29 -10.59 17.85 -5.19
N TYR A 30 -9.83 16.79 -5.49
CA TYR A 30 -10.38 15.57 -6.03
C TYR A 30 -11.41 14.94 -5.09
N LEU A 31 -11.12 14.86 -3.79
CA LEU A 31 -12.04 14.30 -2.80
C LEU A 31 -13.31 15.15 -2.64
N LEU A 32 -13.18 16.48 -2.60
CA LEU A 32 -14.34 17.38 -2.51
C LEU A 32 -15.25 17.29 -3.73
N LYS A 33 -14.67 17.05 -4.92
CA LYS A 33 -15.42 16.89 -6.17
C LYS A 33 -16.08 15.51 -6.32
N ASN A 34 -15.32 14.43 -6.11
CA ASN A 34 -15.74 13.07 -6.46
C ASN A 34 -16.26 12.25 -5.27
N CYS A 35 -15.92 12.65 -4.05
CA CYS A 35 -16.27 11.94 -2.82
C CYS A 35 -17.14 12.77 -1.88
N LYS A 36 -17.84 13.80 -2.40
CA LYS A 36 -18.64 14.75 -1.61
C LYS A 36 -19.55 14.08 -0.58
N LYS A 37 -20.25 12.99 -0.97
CA LYS A 37 -21.13 12.22 -0.06
C LYS A 37 -20.44 11.69 1.20
N TYR A 38 -19.13 11.47 1.15
CA TYR A 38 -18.33 10.91 2.25
C TYR A 38 -17.61 11.98 3.07
N VAL A 39 -17.32 13.15 2.47
CA VAL A 39 -16.49 14.19 3.09
C VAL A 39 -17.25 15.48 3.44
N GLN A 40 -18.48 15.68 2.95
CA GLN A 40 -19.18 16.96 3.12
C GLN A 40 -19.48 17.34 4.57
N ALA A 41 -19.73 16.35 5.43
CA ALA A 41 -20.05 16.59 6.84
C ALA A 41 -18.82 17.08 7.62
N GLU A 42 -17.62 16.64 7.20
CA GLU A 42 -16.34 16.99 7.80
C GLU A 42 -15.30 17.12 6.68
N PRO A 43 -15.26 18.26 5.98
CA PRO A 43 -14.38 18.44 4.83
C PRO A 43 -12.91 18.32 5.23
N PRO A 44 -12.09 17.51 4.54
CA PRO A 44 -10.69 17.33 4.89
C PRO A 44 -9.88 18.59 4.62
N THR A 45 -8.89 18.82 5.46
CA THR A 45 -7.84 19.82 5.25
C THR A 45 -6.59 19.14 4.71
N ASN A 46 -5.72 19.89 4.02
CA ASN A 46 -4.43 19.39 3.52
C ASN A 46 -3.59 18.76 4.65
N LYS A 47 -3.51 19.43 5.80
CA LYS A 47 -2.84 18.90 7.01
C LYS A 47 -3.50 17.62 7.53
N GLY A 48 -4.84 17.57 7.52
CA GLY A 48 -5.58 16.37 7.92
C GLY A 48 -5.31 15.18 7.01
N LEU A 49 -5.26 15.39 5.70
CA LEU A 49 -4.91 14.34 4.73
C LEU A 49 -3.46 13.89 4.89
N ALA A 50 -2.51 14.81 5.08
CA ALA A 50 -1.11 14.49 5.32
C ALA A 50 -0.94 13.61 6.57
N ASN A 51 -1.56 14.00 7.69
CA ASN A 51 -1.54 13.21 8.92
C ASN A 51 -2.17 11.82 8.72
N LEU A 52 -3.33 11.74 8.06
CA LEU A 52 -4.01 10.48 7.79
C LEU A 52 -3.16 9.55 6.91
N THR A 53 -2.49 10.08 5.88
CA THR A 53 -1.54 9.33 5.06
C THR A 53 -0.36 8.80 5.88
N GLY A 54 0.21 9.61 6.76
CA GLY A 54 1.23 9.17 7.71
C GLY A 54 0.74 8.03 8.61
N GLN A 55 -0.47 8.14 9.15
CA GLN A 55 -1.06 7.09 10.00
C GLN A 55 -1.28 5.77 9.25
N LEU A 56 -1.71 5.82 7.98
CA LEU A 56 -1.83 4.63 7.14
C LEU A 56 -0.47 3.96 6.91
N LEU A 57 0.57 4.75 6.60
CA LEU A 57 1.93 4.23 6.42
C LEU A 57 2.46 3.59 7.71
N GLN A 58 2.23 4.23 8.86
CA GLN A 58 2.63 3.69 10.16
C GLN A 58 1.92 2.36 10.45
N PHE A 59 0.59 2.32 10.30
CA PHE A 59 -0.18 1.10 10.51
C PHE A 59 0.30 -0.05 9.65
N GLN A 60 0.55 0.23 8.37
CA GLN A 60 1.10 -0.74 7.43
C GLN A 60 2.49 -1.24 7.88
N GLU A 61 3.38 -0.36 8.32
CA GLU A 61 4.71 -0.78 8.78
C GLU A 61 4.62 -1.67 10.02
N ASP A 62 3.80 -1.29 11.00
CA ASP A 62 3.68 -2.00 12.27
C ASP A 62 3.03 -3.38 12.11
N ASN A 63 2.12 -3.55 11.15
CA ASN A 63 1.32 -4.78 11.03
C ASN A 63 1.71 -5.67 9.84
N PHE A 64 2.21 -5.06 8.76
CA PHE A 64 2.54 -5.74 7.49
C PHE A 64 4.05 -5.69 7.19
N GLY A 65 4.81 -4.82 7.87
CA GLY A 65 6.26 -4.68 7.71
C GLY A 65 7.07 -5.86 8.26
N ILE A 66 8.37 -5.85 7.97
CA ILE A 66 9.29 -6.95 8.33
C ILE A 66 9.39 -7.17 9.85
N ASN A 67 9.24 -6.09 10.62
CA ASN A 67 9.26 -6.10 12.08
C ASN A 67 7.87 -6.36 12.68
N GLY A 68 6.82 -6.46 11.85
CA GLY A 68 5.46 -6.71 12.30
C GLY A 68 5.28 -8.15 12.79
N ASN A 69 4.63 -8.32 13.95
CA ASN A 69 4.55 -9.61 14.63
C ASN A 69 3.81 -10.69 13.81
N LYS A 70 2.79 -10.29 13.03
CA LYS A 70 1.94 -11.22 12.26
C LYS A 70 2.10 -11.13 10.73
N ARG A 71 2.67 -10.05 10.20
CA ARG A 71 2.80 -9.79 8.74
C ARG A 71 1.50 -10.12 8.00
N LEU A 72 0.41 -9.49 8.42
CA LEU A 72 -0.95 -9.89 8.06
C LEU A 72 -1.24 -9.77 6.57
N LEU A 73 -0.68 -8.76 5.91
CA LEU A 73 -0.82 -8.49 4.48
C LEU A 73 0.54 -8.14 3.85
N CYS A 74 0.58 -8.06 2.52
CA CYS A 74 1.69 -7.41 1.82
C CYS A 74 1.57 -5.89 1.97
N LYS A 75 2.68 -5.18 2.09
CA LYS A 75 2.71 -3.72 2.10
C LYS A 75 2.34 -3.17 0.72
N LEU A 76 1.48 -2.15 0.68
CA LEU A 76 1.29 -1.32 -0.49
C LEU A 76 2.59 -0.54 -0.79
N PRO A 77 3.02 -0.46 -2.05
CA PRO A 77 4.20 0.32 -2.42
C PRO A 77 4.10 1.79 -2.00
N VAL A 78 5.15 2.32 -1.36
CA VAL A 78 5.17 3.72 -0.85
C VAL A 78 4.91 4.75 -1.94
N LYS A 79 5.36 4.48 -3.18
CA LYS A 79 5.09 5.36 -4.34
C LYS A 79 3.60 5.67 -4.53
N LEU A 80 2.70 4.77 -4.13
CA LEU A 80 1.26 4.98 -4.25
C LEU A 80 0.73 6.06 -3.29
N PHE A 81 1.44 6.29 -2.19
CA PHE A 81 1.13 7.33 -1.21
C PHE A 81 1.80 8.68 -1.54
N LEU A 82 2.61 8.74 -2.60
CA LEU A 82 3.34 9.92 -3.05
C LEU A 82 2.84 10.45 -4.41
N ASP A 83 1.79 9.84 -4.97
CA ASP A 83 1.12 10.33 -6.17
C ASP A 83 0.06 11.38 -5.82
N TYR A 84 0.51 12.61 -5.66
CA TYR A 84 -0.33 13.78 -5.34
C TYR A 84 -1.15 14.29 -6.53
N SER A 85 -1.06 13.66 -7.70
CA SER A 85 -1.82 14.11 -8.88
C SER A 85 -3.33 13.99 -8.65
N SER A 86 -4.10 14.88 -9.28
CA SER A 86 -5.56 14.81 -9.23
C SER A 86 -6.04 13.51 -9.88
N GLY A 87 -6.71 12.66 -9.11
CA GLY A 87 -7.12 11.32 -9.55
C GLY A 87 -6.00 10.28 -9.53
N GLY A 88 -4.82 10.60 -8.99
CA GLY A 88 -3.74 9.66 -8.77
C GLY A 88 -4.02 8.63 -7.68
N SER A 89 -3.07 7.73 -7.43
CA SER A 89 -3.28 6.63 -6.49
C SER A 89 -3.58 7.08 -5.07
N LEU A 90 -2.99 8.19 -4.60
CA LEU A 90 -3.27 8.73 -3.26
C LEU A 90 -4.72 9.23 -3.13
N CYS A 91 -5.28 9.78 -4.22
CA CYS A 91 -6.69 10.15 -4.28
C CYS A 91 -7.59 8.92 -4.06
N HIS A 92 -7.27 7.80 -4.72
CA HIS A 92 -8.04 6.55 -4.60
C HIS A 92 -7.87 5.87 -3.24
N ILE A 93 -6.67 5.94 -2.64
CA ILE A 93 -6.43 5.49 -1.27
C ILE A 93 -7.34 6.25 -0.30
N LEU A 94 -7.26 7.58 -0.30
CA LEU A 94 -8.01 8.40 0.65
C LEU A 94 -9.52 8.38 0.37
N ALA A 95 -9.94 8.29 -0.89
CA ALA A 95 -11.34 8.11 -1.26
C ALA A 95 -11.91 6.82 -0.65
N THR A 96 -11.17 5.72 -0.75
CA THR A 96 -11.53 4.43 -0.14
C THR A 96 -11.60 4.56 1.39
N VAL A 97 -10.64 5.23 2.01
CA VAL A 97 -10.60 5.45 3.47
C VAL A 97 -11.84 6.22 3.96
N PHE A 98 -12.21 7.32 3.31
CA PHE A 98 -13.40 8.08 3.68
C PHE A 98 -14.69 7.30 3.40
N LYS A 99 -14.77 6.60 2.27
CA LYS A 99 -15.89 5.72 1.93
C LYS A 99 -16.10 4.66 3.01
N THR A 100 -15.04 3.93 3.39
CA THR A 100 -15.09 2.91 4.43
C THR A 100 -15.44 3.51 5.79
N LYS A 101 -14.89 4.68 6.16
CA LYS A 101 -15.28 5.39 7.40
C LYS A 101 -16.79 5.59 7.48
N THR A 102 -17.40 6.09 6.40
CA THR A 102 -18.85 6.34 6.33
C THR A 102 -19.65 5.04 6.35
N GLU A 103 -19.33 4.10 5.46
CA GLU A 103 -20.09 2.83 5.31
C GLU A 103 -20.03 1.97 6.58
N GLN A 104 -18.93 2.05 7.31
CA GLN A 104 -18.73 1.32 8.56
C GLN A 104 -19.12 2.12 9.82
N GLY A 105 -19.63 3.35 9.68
CA GLY A 105 -20.09 4.18 10.79
C GLY A 105 -18.98 4.60 11.77
N TRP A 106 -17.74 4.79 11.30
CA TRP A 106 -16.62 5.18 12.17
C TRP A 106 -16.74 6.66 12.56
N ARG A 107 -16.74 6.94 13.88
CA ARG A 107 -16.68 8.33 14.37
C ARG A 107 -15.34 9.00 14.07
N ARG A 108 -14.24 8.26 14.19
CA ARG A 108 -12.86 8.73 13.96
C ARG A 108 -12.00 7.60 13.39
N PHE A 109 -10.91 7.97 12.72
CA PHE A 109 -9.83 7.04 12.39
C PHE A 109 -9.05 6.68 13.66
N ASP A 110 -8.79 5.40 13.85
CA ASP A 110 -8.07 4.91 15.03
C ASP A 110 -7.33 3.62 14.64
N PHE A 111 -6.07 3.81 14.25
CA PHE A 111 -5.19 2.76 13.76
C PHE A 111 -4.39 2.09 14.88
N GLN A 112 -4.39 2.66 16.09
CA GLN A 112 -3.64 2.14 17.22
C GLN A 112 -4.49 1.19 18.08
N SER A 113 -5.82 1.32 18.05
CA SER A 113 -6.71 0.47 18.85
C SER A 113 -6.69 -1.00 18.40
N PRO A 114 -6.25 -1.96 19.25
CA PRO A 114 -6.24 -3.38 18.89
C PRO A 114 -7.62 -3.94 18.56
N SER A 115 -8.68 -3.41 19.19
CA SER A 115 -10.07 -3.81 18.92
C SER A 115 -10.56 -3.44 17.51
N ARG A 116 -9.82 -2.59 16.79
CA ARG A 116 -10.11 -2.20 15.40
C ARG A 116 -9.23 -2.90 14.39
N MET A 117 -8.36 -3.82 14.82
CA MET A 117 -7.38 -4.48 13.96
C MET A 117 -8.01 -5.07 12.71
N ASP A 118 -9.02 -5.94 12.87
CA ASP A 118 -9.66 -6.62 11.72
C ASP A 118 -10.32 -5.62 10.76
N ARG A 119 -10.95 -4.57 11.30
CA ARG A 119 -11.58 -3.51 10.49
C ARG A 119 -10.54 -2.66 9.74
N ASN A 120 -9.38 -2.41 10.36
CA ASN A 120 -8.28 -1.70 9.72
C ASN A 120 -7.60 -2.58 8.66
N VAL A 121 -7.44 -3.88 8.89
CA VAL A 121 -6.95 -4.84 7.88
C VAL A 121 -7.91 -4.90 6.69
N GLU A 122 -9.22 -4.97 6.94
CA GLU A 122 -10.25 -4.94 5.91
C GLU A 122 -10.21 -3.63 5.09
N LEU A 123 -9.99 -2.49 5.74
CA LEU A 123 -9.76 -1.22 5.05
C LEU A 123 -8.60 -1.32 4.05
N PHE A 124 -7.46 -1.92 4.43
CA PHE A 124 -6.32 -2.10 3.51
C PHE A 124 -6.62 -3.06 2.36
N LEU A 125 -7.42 -4.12 2.57
CA LEU A 125 -7.89 -4.98 1.49
C LEU A 125 -8.77 -4.21 0.49
N ASN A 126 -9.64 -3.33 0.98
CA ASN A 126 -10.46 -2.47 0.14
C ASN A 126 -9.62 -1.45 -0.64
N ILE A 127 -8.59 -0.87 -0.01
CA ILE A 127 -7.63 0.02 -0.68
C ILE A 127 -6.89 -0.73 -1.79
N GLU A 128 -6.36 -1.92 -1.50
CA GLU A 128 -5.66 -2.74 -2.49
C GLU A 128 -6.54 -3.08 -3.69
N LYS A 129 -7.80 -3.47 -3.42
CA LYS A 129 -8.81 -3.74 -4.46
C LYS A 129 -9.04 -2.51 -5.35
N SER A 130 -9.29 -1.34 -4.74
CA SER A 130 -9.51 -0.10 -5.50
C SER A 130 -8.29 0.30 -6.34
N LEU A 131 -7.08 0.09 -5.83
CA LEU A 131 -5.84 0.37 -6.57
C LEU A 131 -5.63 -0.57 -7.76
N LYS A 132 -5.99 -1.85 -7.64
CA LYS A 132 -5.96 -2.81 -8.74
C LYS A 132 -6.99 -2.46 -9.82
N GLU A 133 -8.22 -2.15 -9.43
CA GLU A 133 -9.29 -1.71 -10.34
C GLU A 133 -8.93 -0.42 -11.08
N GLY A 134 -8.31 0.53 -10.39
CA GLY A 134 -7.79 1.78 -10.96
C GLY A 134 -6.49 1.63 -11.75
N LYS A 135 -5.94 0.41 -11.88
CA LYS A 135 -4.64 0.11 -12.53
C LYS A 135 -3.43 0.86 -11.94
N PHE A 136 -3.54 1.33 -10.70
CA PHE A 136 -2.42 1.92 -9.95
C PHE A 136 -1.51 0.84 -9.35
N LEU A 137 -2.08 -0.32 -9.03
CA LEU A 137 -1.35 -1.48 -8.52
C LEU A 137 -1.49 -2.64 -9.49
N THR A 138 -0.37 -3.03 -10.09
CA THR A 138 -0.31 -4.20 -10.97
C THR A 138 -0.07 -5.46 -10.13
N VAL A 139 -0.83 -6.50 -10.41
CA VAL A 139 -0.59 -7.83 -9.85
C VAL A 139 0.71 -8.39 -10.44
N PRO A 140 1.66 -8.87 -9.62
CA PRO A 140 2.88 -9.48 -10.14
C PRO A 140 2.54 -10.70 -11.01
N ASN A 141 2.96 -10.66 -12.27
CA ASN A 141 2.98 -11.80 -13.17
C ASN A 141 4.41 -12.32 -13.26
N VAL A 142 4.67 -13.51 -12.70
CA VAL A 142 6.03 -13.98 -12.44
C VAL A 142 6.36 -15.22 -13.25
N TYR A 143 7.43 -15.15 -14.02
CA TYR A 143 8.00 -16.31 -14.70
C TYR A 143 9.02 -17.00 -13.79
N LEU A 144 8.86 -18.31 -13.60
CA LEU A 144 9.78 -19.14 -12.83
C LEU A 144 10.63 -19.95 -13.80
N MET A 145 11.95 -19.73 -13.78
CA MET A 145 12.88 -20.47 -14.63
C MET A 145 12.77 -21.99 -14.39
N PRO A 146 12.77 -22.82 -15.45
CA PRO A 146 12.61 -24.27 -15.32
C PRO A 146 13.77 -24.94 -14.56
N GLU A 147 14.93 -24.29 -14.47
CA GLU A 147 16.13 -24.75 -13.76
C GLU A 147 16.03 -24.58 -12.23
N ILE A 148 14.94 -23.98 -11.72
CA ILE A 148 14.70 -23.87 -10.27
C ILE A 148 14.40 -25.25 -9.68
N GLU A 149 15.12 -25.61 -8.61
CA GLU A 149 14.89 -26.84 -7.84
C GLU A 149 13.40 -27.01 -7.45
N SER A 150 12.84 -28.21 -7.65
CA SER A 150 11.40 -28.48 -7.49
C SER A 150 10.86 -28.07 -6.11
N LYS A 151 11.63 -28.26 -5.04
CA LYS A 151 11.25 -27.86 -3.68
C LYS A 151 11.15 -26.33 -3.52
N VAL A 152 12.04 -25.59 -4.16
CA VAL A 152 12.02 -24.12 -4.17
C VAL A 152 10.88 -23.62 -5.06
N MET A 153 10.66 -24.26 -6.22
CA MET A 153 9.58 -23.94 -7.13
C MET A 153 8.20 -24.07 -6.46
N ALA A 154 7.95 -25.16 -5.72
CA ALA A 154 6.71 -25.35 -4.97
C ALA A 154 6.48 -24.20 -3.97
N LYS A 155 7.52 -23.85 -3.19
CA LYS A 155 7.46 -22.71 -2.25
C LYS A 155 7.18 -21.38 -2.94
N LEU A 156 7.80 -21.11 -4.09
CA LEU A 156 7.57 -19.88 -4.85
C LEU A 156 6.13 -19.79 -5.36
N LYS A 157 5.58 -20.89 -5.86
CA LYS A 157 4.16 -20.96 -6.28
C LYS A 157 3.21 -20.70 -5.11
N ASP A 158 3.50 -21.26 -3.93
CA ASP A 158 2.71 -21.02 -2.71
C ASP A 158 2.76 -19.55 -2.28
N ILE A 159 3.94 -18.91 -2.33
CA ILE A 159 4.11 -17.49 -2.03
C ILE A 159 3.30 -16.64 -3.01
N LEU A 160 3.39 -16.91 -4.32
CA LEU A 160 2.63 -16.19 -5.33
C LEU A 160 1.13 -16.29 -5.07
N LYS A 161 0.62 -17.51 -4.83
CA LYS A 161 -0.78 -17.74 -4.51
C LYS A 161 -1.23 -16.97 -3.27
N LYS A 162 -0.43 -16.99 -2.19
CA LYS A 162 -0.71 -16.28 -0.94
C LYS A 162 -0.79 -14.76 -1.12
N HIS A 163 -0.01 -14.21 -2.05
CA HIS A 163 0.06 -12.78 -2.33
C HIS A 163 -0.75 -12.37 -3.57
N ASN A 164 -1.65 -13.24 -4.05
CA ASN A 164 -2.48 -12.99 -5.24
C ASN A 164 -1.68 -12.65 -6.51
N GLY A 165 -0.45 -13.14 -6.64
CA GLY A 165 0.34 -13.07 -7.87
C GLY A 165 -0.07 -14.14 -8.88
N SER A 166 0.25 -13.91 -10.15
CA SER A 166 0.06 -14.87 -11.25
C SER A 166 1.39 -15.47 -11.72
N ILE A 167 1.31 -16.64 -12.34
CA ILE A 167 2.45 -17.29 -12.99
C ILE A 167 2.36 -16.96 -14.48
N ALA A 168 3.44 -16.42 -15.03
CA ALA A 168 3.53 -16.10 -16.45
C ALA A 168 3.80 -17.37 -17.28
N GLU A 169 3.26 -17.43 -18.49
CA GLU A 169 3.46 -18.54 -19.43
C GLU A 169 4.86 -18.49 -20.07
N ASP A 170 5.35 -17.28 -20.33
CA ASP A 170 6.64 -16.99 -20.96
C ASP A 170 7.34 -15.81 -20.27
N LYS A 171 8.58 -15.51 -20.70
CA LYS A 171 9.38 -14.42 -20.09
C LYS A 171 8.89 -13.05 -20.54
N GLU A 172 8.37 -12.97 -21.75
CA GLU A 172 7.99 -11.75 -22.44
C GLU A 172 6.74 -11.12 -21.82
N SER A 173 5.80 -11.95 -21.35
CA SER A 173 4.58 -11.54 -20.64
C SER A 173 4.81 -11.30 -19.13
N ALA A 174 5.99 -11.61 -18.62
CA ALA A 174 6.28 -11.54 -17.20
C ALA A 174 6.66 -10.13 -16.74
N THR A 175 6.12 -9.73 -15.59
CA THR A 175 6.58 -8.53 -14.88
C THR A 175 7.89 -8.78 -14.13
N HIS A 176 8.16 -10.04 -13.75
CA HIS A 176 9.34 -10.47 -13.01
C HIS A 176 9.78 -11.85 -13.48
N VAL A 177 11.10 -12.08 -13.48
CA VAL A 177 11.69 -13.39 -13.79
C VAL A 177 12.51 -13.84 -12.59
N VAL A 178 12.25 -15.05 -12.09
CA VAL A 178 13.01 -15.66 -10.99
C VAL A 178 13.99 -16.66 -11.57
N TYR A 179 15.27 -16.47 -11.28
CA TYR A 179 16.35 -17.37 -11.68
C TYR A 179 16.72 -18.35 -10.55
N PRO A 180 17.34 -19.50 -10.87
CA PRO A 180 17.92 -20.37 -9.86
C PRO A 180 19.01 -19.63 -9.06
N ILE A 181 19.32 -20.16 -7.88
CA ILE A 181 20.41 -19.64 -7.05
C ILE A 181 21.72 -19.75 -7.87
N PRO A 182 22.46 -18.64 -8.07
CA PRO A 182 23.71 -18.69 -8.80
C PRO A 182 24.70 -19.63 -8.09
N PRO A 183 25.55 -20.34 -8.84
CA PRO A 183 26.61 -21.14 -8.23
C PRO A 183 27.53 -20.26 -7.38
N PRO A 184 28.18 -20.81 -6.33
CA PRO A 184 29.15 -20.06 -5.53
C PRO A 184 30.19 -19.40 -6.44
N SER A 185 30.60 -18.16 -6.11
CA SER A 185 31.71 -17.53 -6.83
C SER A 185 32.95 -18.42 -6.70
N GLN A 186 33.57 -18.73 -7.84
CA GLN A 186 34.90 -19.32 -7.85
C GLN A 186 35.89 -18.18 -7.64
N ASP A 187 36.13 -17.82 -6.38
CA ASP A 187 37.30 -17.03 -5.98
C ASP A 187 38.43 -17.98 -5.56
#